data_AF-A0A835CMF9-F1
#
_entry.id   AF-A0A835CMF9-F1
#
_cell.length_a   1.000
_cell.length_b   1.000
_cell.length_c   1.000
_cell.angle_alpha   90.00
_cell.angle_beta   90.00
_cell.angle_gamma   90.00
#
_symmetry.space_group_name_H-M   'P 1'
#
loop_
_entity.id
_entity.type
_entity.pdbx_description
1 polymer ?
#
loop_
_entity_poly.entity_id
_entity_poly.type
_entity_poly.pdbx_seq_one_letter_code
_entity_poly.pdbx_strand_id
1 'polypeptide(L)'
;MDTREKYDELCRLCASYDAVKMNIFGQDGKNRQLVDKIQTCLPFKINEDDRLPKCLCYRCMYNLENFYDFRTACVNAVALLNVVFHQMIPKMEEEMV
;
A
#
# COMPACT_ATOMS: atom_id res chain seq x y z
N MET A 1 -7.48 9.29 31.91
CA MET A 1 -7.09 9.32 30.49
C MET A 1 -8.31 9.76 29.71
N ASP A 2 -8.18 10.88 29.01
CA ASP A 2 -9.27 11.51 28.26
C ASP A 2 -9.74 10.59 27.13
N THR A 3 -11.04 10.63 26.81
CA THR A 3 -11.63 9.85 25.70
C THR A 3 -10.96 10.20 24.36
N ARG A 4 -10.48 11.45 24.23
CA ARG A 4 -9.74 11.92 23.06
C ARG A 4 -8.36 11.29 22.94
N GLU A 5 -7.62 11.16 24.03
CA GLU A 5 -6.30 10.48 24.03
C GLU A 5 -6.43 9.02 23.58
N LYS A 6 -7.48 8.32 24.04
CA LYS A 6 -7.77 6.96 23.59
C LYS A 6 -8.09 6.88 22.09
N TYR A 7 -8.75 7.89 21.54
CA TYR A 7 -9.06 7.92 20.11
C TYR A 7 -7.80 8.05 19.26
N ASP A 8 -6.88 8.95 19.64
CA ASP A 8 -5.63 9.18 18.92
C ASP A 8 -4.67 7.97 19.00
N GLU A 9 -4.87 7.10 20.00
CA GLU A 9 -4.20 5.82 20.13
C GLU A 9 -4.75 4.72 19.23
N LEU A 10 -5.79 4.94 18.42
CA LEU A 10 -6.31 3.89 17.53
C LEU A 10 -5.42 3.70 16.30
N CYS A 11 -5.27 2.45 15.85
CA CYS A 11 -4.73 2.19 14.52
C CYS A 11 -5.68 2.74 13.44
N ARG A 12 -5.13 3.52 12.51
CA ARG A 12 -5.88 4.16 11.43
C ARG A 12 -6.63 3.20 10.52
N LEU A 13 -6.12 1.99 10.34
CA LEU A 13 -6.69 1.01 9.40
C LEU A 13 -7.63 0.00 10.07
N CYS A 14 -7.38 -0.39 11.32
CA CYS A 14 -8.16 -1.46 11.98
C CYS A 14 -8.81 -1.04 13.30
N ALA A 15 -8.61 0.21 13.74
CA ALA A 15 -9.08 0.72 15.03
C ALA A 15 -8.68 -0.16 16.23
N SER A 16 -7.52 -0.83 16.17
CA SER A 16 -6.96 -1.54 17.33
C SER A 16 -6.17 -0.59 18.24
N TYR A 17 -6.12 -0.93 19.53
CA TYR A 17 -5.32 -0.25 20.55
C TYR A 17 -3.91 -0.84 20.70
N ASP A 18 -3.39 -1.60 19.72
CA ASP A 18 -2.09 -2.28 19.82
C ASP A 18 -0.97 -1.33 20.31
N ALA A 19 -0.19 -1.73 21.32
CA ALA A 19 0.75 -0.80 21.96
C ALA A 19 1.86 -0.30 21.02
N VAL A 20 2.31 -1.14 20.09
CA VAL A 20 3.38 -0.81 19.14
C VAL A 20 2.78 -0.24 17.86
N LYS A 21 3.00 1.06 17.64
CA LYS A 21 2.50 1.80 16.48
C LYS A 21 3.55 2.71 15.87
N MET A 22 3.33 3.07 14.61
CA MET A 22 4.15 3.99 13.85
C MET A 22 3.30 5.16 13.36
N ASN A 23 3.81 6.39 13.48
CA ASN A 23 3.14 7.57 12.92
C ASN A 23 3.26 7.55 11.39
N ILE A 24 2.12 7.66 10.70
CA ILE A 24 2.00 7.60 9.23
C ILE A 24 2.74 8.76 8.56
N PHE A 25 2.71 9.94 9.17
CA PHE A 25 3.28 11.19 8.65
C PHE A 25 4.65 11.54 9.29
N GLY A 26 5.05 10.76 10.29
CA GLY A 26 6.38 10.84 10.91
C GLY A 26 7.50 10.35 10.00
N GLN A 27 8.75 10.48 10.46
CA GLN A 27 9.94 10.14 9.66
C GLN A 27 9.92 8.68 9.17
N ASP A 28 9.61 7.72 10.05
CA ASP A 28 9.57 6.30 9.67
C ASP A 28 8.45 6.01 8.67
N GLY A 29 7.29 6.66 8.84
CA GLY A 29 6.17 6.53 7.91
C GLY A 29 6.49 7.10 6.52
N LYS A 30 7.21 8.22 6.47
CA LYS A 30 7.74 8.80 5.23
C LYS A 30 8.79 7.90 4.58
N ASN A 31 9.75 7.36 5.35
CA ASN A 31 10.77 6.44 4.86
C ASN A 31 10.15 5.17 4.23
N ARG A 32 9.04 4.68 4.80
CA ARG A 32 8.30 3.52 4.30
C ARG A 32 7.25 3.86 3.24
N GLN A 33 7.07 5.14 2.91
CA GLN A 33 6.06 5.64 1.97
C GLN A 33 4.63 5.18 2.32
N LEU A 34 4.26 5.23 3.60
CA LEU A 34 2.99 4.67 4.08
C LEU A 34 1.76 5.33 3.43
N VAL A 35 1.81 6.65 3.17
CA VAL A 35 0.73 7.37 2.50
C VAL A 35 0.49 6.83 1.09
N ASP A 36 1.56 6.73 0.30
CA ASP A 36 1.49 6.25 -1.07
C ASP A 36 1.01 4.79 -1.13
N LYS A 37 1.54 3.93 -0.24
CA LYS A 37 1.12 2.52 -0.16
C LYS A 37 -0.35 2.39 0.21
N ILE A 38 -0.85 3.13 1.20
CA ILE A 38 -2.26 3.13 1.59
C ILE A 38 -3.14 3.49 0.39
N GLN A 39 -2.83 4.60 -0.28
CA GLN A 39 -3.63 5.10 -1.39
C GLN A 39 -3.53 4.25 -2.65
N THR A 40 -2.44 3.51 -2.82
CA THR A 40 -2.25 2.59 -3.94
C THR A 40 -3.02 1.28 -3.73
N CYS A 41 -3.12 0.80 -2.49
CA CYS A 41 -3.69 -0.50 -2.17
C CYS A 41 -5.16 -0.46 -1.70
N LEU A 42 -5.62 0.66 -1.15
CA LEU A 42 -6.95 0.77 -0.53
C LEU A 42 -7.82 1.84 -1.24
N PRO A 43 -9.16 1.70 -1.23
CA PRO A 43 -10.05 2.55 -2.02
C PRO A 43 -10.32 3.92 -1.37
N PHE A 44 -9.44 4.43 -0.50
CA PHE A 44 -9.63 5.70 0.18
C PHE A 44 -8.32 6.49 0.33
N LYS A 45 -8.46 7.80 0.50
CA LYS A 45 -7.34 8.72 0.74
C LYS A 45 -7.18 8.99 2.23
N ILE A 46 -5.96 9.34 2.62
CA ILE A 46 -5.63 9.77 3.98
C ILE A 46 -4.96 11.14 3.90
N ASN A 47 -5.19 11.98 4.91
CA ASN A 47 -4.62 13.33 4.95
C ASN A 47 -4.09 13.63 6.36
N GLU A 48 -2.96 14.31 6.45
CA GLU A 48 -2.39 14.75 7.72
C GLU A 48 -3.34 15.70 8.46
N ASP A 49 -4.12 16.50 7.73
CA ASP A 49 -5.05 17.50 8.28
C ASP A 49 -6.41 16.93 8.72
N ASP A 50 -6.70 15.64 8.45
CA ASP A 50 -7.97 15.05 8.89
C ASP A 50 -8.01 14.82 10.41
N ARG A 51 -9.21 14.62 10.98
CA ARG A 51 -9.39 14.44 12.44
C ARG A 51 -9.25 13.00 12.90
N LEU A 52 -8.62 12.14 12.10
CA LEU A 52 -8.61 10.69 12.30
C LEU A 52 -7.22 10.25 12.79
N PRO A 53 -7.08 9.05 13.39
CA PRO A 53 -5.84 8.63 14.03
C PRO A 53 -4.65 8.63 13.06
N LYS A 54 -3.48 9.08 13.53
CA LYS A 54 -2.29 9.27 12.66
C LYS A 54 -1.30 8.12 12.73
N CYS A 55 -1.71 7.00 13.34
CA CYS A 55 -0.83 5.88 13.63
C CYS A 55 -1.29 4.58 12.99
N LEU A 56 -0.33 3.74 12.61
CA LEU A 56 -0.54 2.37 12.12
C LEU A 56 0.01 1.37 13.14
N CYS A 57 -0.75 0.33 13.47
CA CYS A 57 -0.20 -0.81 14.20
C CYS A 57 0.68 -1.67 13.29
N TYR A 58 1.62 -2.41 13.88
CA TYR A 58 2.60 -3.22 13.13
C TYR A 58 1.95 -4.23 12.16
N ARG A 59 0.86 -4.88 12.58
CA ARG A 59 0.11 -5.83 11.75
C ARG A 59 -0.46 -5.19 10.48
N CYS A 60 -1.06 -4.00 10.61
CA CYS A 60 -1.58 -3.28 9.46
C CYS A 60 -0.47 -2.78 8.54
N MET A 61 0.66 -2.32 9.09
CA MET A 61 1.84 -1.94 8.32
C MET A 61 2.39 -3.13 7.53
N TYR A 62 2.61 -4.27 8.18
CA TYR A 62 3.13 -5.49 7.55
C TYR A 62 2.22 -5.98 6.41
N ASN A 63 0.91 -6.05 6.65
CA ASN A 63 -0.05 -6.45 5.61
C ASN A 63 -0.08 -5.45 4.46
N LEU A 64 -0.01 -4.14 4.74
CA LEU A 64 0.02 -3.11 3.72
C LEU A 64 1.25 -3.24 2.80
N GLU A 65 2.43 -3.48 3.37
CA GLU A 65 3.66 -3.69 2.60
C GLU A 65 3.54 -4.94 1.72
N ASN A 66 3.09 -6.07 2.28
CA ASN A 66 2.86 -7.30 1.52
C ASN A 66 1.87 -7.10 0.36
N PHE A 67 0.76 -6.38 0.60
CA PHE A 67 -0.22 -6.11 -0.45
C PHE A 67 0.35 -5.19 -1.55
N TYR A 68 1.15 -4.20 -1.17
CA TYR A 68 1.80 -3.31 -2.13
C TYR A 68 2.77 -4.06 -3.03
N ASP A 69 3.60 -4.94 -2.45
CA ASP A 69 4.57 -5.74 -3.19
C ASP A 69 3.86 -6.73 -4.12
N PHE A 70 2.84 -7.42 -3.62
CA PHE A 70 2.02 -8.32 -4.42
C PHE A 70 1.35 -7.61 -5.60
N ARG A 71 0.69 -6.47 -5.34
CA ARG A 71 0.06 -5.65 -6.39
C ARG A 71 1.07 -5.21 -7.44
N THR A 72 2.22 -4.73 -7.01
CA THR A 72 3.29 -4.25 -7.90
C THR A 72 3.82 -5.39 -8.77
N ALA A 73 4.04 -6.57 -8.19
CA ALA A 73 4.43 -7.75 -8.94
C ALA A 73 3.40 -8.13 -10.01
N CYS A 74 2.10 -8.14 -9.68
CA CYS A 74 1.05 -8.42 -10.66
C CYS A 74 0.99 -7.39 -11.79
N VAL A 75 1.08 -6.09 -11.48
CA VAL A 75 1.06 -5.02 -12.49
C VAL A 75 2.25 -5.15 -13.44
N ASN A 76 3.45 -5.40 -12.88
CA ASN A 76 4.65 -5.59 -13.68
C ASN A 76 4.57 -6.86 -14.55
N ALA A 77 4.02 -7.95 -14.01
CA ALA A 77 3.81 -9.19 -14.74
C ALA A 77 2.88 -8.98 -15.94
N VAL A 78 1.75 -8.28 -15.78
CA VAL A 78 0.83 -7.97 -16.89
C VAL A 78 1.51 -7.10 -17.95
N ALA A 79 2.28 -6.10 -17.54
CA ALA A 79 3.03 -5.26 -18.46
C ALA A 79 4.03 -6.08 -19.30
N LEU A 80 4.79 -6.98 -18.65
CA LEU A 80 5.72 -7.88 -19.33
C LEU A 80 5.01 -8.85 -20.28
N LEU A 81 3.92 -9.48 -19.82
CA LEU A 81 3.14 -10.42 -20.63
C LEU A 81 2.61 -9.76 -21.91
N ASN A 82 2.15 -8.51 -21.83
CA ASN A 82 1.70 -7.77 -23.00
C ASN A 82 2.84 -7.48 -23.99
N VAL A 83 4.02 -7.09 -23.49
CA VAL A 83 5.21 -6.88 -24.34
C VAL A 83 5.59 -8.17 -25.05
N VAL A 84 5.66 -9.29 -24.33
CA VAL A 84 6.03 -10.59 -24.87
C VAL A 84 5.01 -11.06 -25.90
N PHE A 85 3.71 -10.92 -25.60
CA PHE A 85 2.63 -11.26 -26.53
C PHE A 85 2.77 -10.52 -27.86
N HIS A 86 3.03 -9.21 -27.82
CA HIS A 86 3.24 -8.41 -29.05
C HIS A 86 4.51 -8.75 -29.81
N GLN A 87 5.56 -9.25 -29.15
CA GLN A 87 6.79 -9.70 -29.81
C GLN A 87 6.67 -11.10 -30.45
N MET A 88 5.71 -11.91 -30.00
CA MET A 88 5.45 -13.23 -30.57
C MET A 88 4.67 -13.15 -31.89
N ILE A 89 3.82 -12.14 -32.07
CA ILE A 89 2.99 -11.97 -33.28
C ILE A 89 3.84 -11.88 -34.57
N PRO A 90 4.92 -11.05 -34.66
CA PRO A 90 5.73 -10.96 -35.87
C PRO A 90 6.46 -12.27 -36.20
N LYS A 91 6.91 -13.02 -35.19
CA LYS A 91 7.65 -14.27 -35.40
C LYS A 91 6.77 -15.40 -35.95
N MET A 92 5.50 -15.46 -35.54
CA MET A 92 4.56 -16.43 -36.09
C MET A 92 4.22 -16.13 -37.56
N GLU A 93 4.22 -14.87 -37.99
CA GLU A 93 4.00 -14.50 -39.40
C GLU A 93 5.24 -14.79 -40.25
N GLU A 94 6.46 -14.58 -39.73
CA GLU A 94 7.71 -14.91 -40.44
C GLU A 94 7.99 -16.43 -40.52
N GLU A 95 7.63 -17.23 -39.51
CA GLU A 95 7.80 -18.69 -39.53
C GLU A 95 6.77 -19.42 -40.42
N MET A 96 5.75 -18.72 -40.91
CA MET A 96 4.72 -19.23 -41.83
C MET A 96 5.01 -18.92 -43.31
N VAL A 97 6.14 -18.27 -43.63
CA VAL A 97 6.59 -17.94 -45.00
C VAL A 97 7.75 -18.84 -45.43
#